data_AF-A0A146F2H7-F1
#
_entry.id   AF-A0A146F2H7-F1
#
_cell.length_a   1.000
_cell.length_b   1.000
_cell.length_c   1.000
_cell.angle_alpha   90.00
_cell.angle_beta   90.00
_cell.angle_gamma   90.00
#
_symmetry.space_group_name_H-M   'P 1'
#
loop_
_entity.id
_entity.type
_entity.pdbx_description
1 polymer ?
#
loop_
_entity_poly.entity_id
_entity_poly.type
_entity_poly.pdbx_seq_one_letter_code
_entity_poly.pdbx_strand_id
1 'polypeptide(L)'
;MEIDGADSLGNLALIENDRATKNDHYDAGQGSSPNRDGTVSVTAGTWTLARTTSEAVESFFGLHEEGNEAIFEDYRELVDRKHFAPGGKYHSIVKLFMRYEGQEPDDQRHAMGTGWLVRDDTLVTAGHCAFDWSQNDGKGFGRAIEVKAYIGYNGKRSINDPDVQFRHGVQIVTTEGWLQSGVNRHHDVAFIRLDRP
;
A
#
# COMPACT_ATOMS: atom_id res chain seq x y z
N MET A 1 70.81 -23.73 -20.08
CA MET A 1 69.56 -23.35 -19.41
C MET A 1 68.64 -22.88 -20.52
N GLU A 2 68.04 -23.85 -21.22
CA GLU A 2 66.83 -23.68 -22.04
C GLU A 2 65.69 -23.20 -21.12
N ILE A 3 64.71 -22.43 -21.63
CA ILE A 3 63.46 -22.97 -22.22
C ILE A 3 62.86 -21.91 -23.16
N ASP A 4 62.62 -22.32 -24.41
CA ASP A 4 61.67 -21.75 -25.37
C ASP A 4 60.22 -21.87 -24.85
N GLY A 5 59.29 -21.17 -25.51
CA GLY A 5 58.00 -21.78 -25.80
C GLY A 5 56.76 -21.06 -25.27
N ALA A 6 56.15 -20.33 -26.20
CA ALA A 6 54.75 -20.47 -26.56
C ALA A 6 53.69 -20.39 -25.43
N ASP A 7 53.15 -19.18 -25.29
CA ASP A 7 51.75 -18.99 -24.93
C ASP A 7 50.86 -19.69 -25.98
N SER A 8 50.24 -20.78 -25.55
CA SER A 8 49.21 -21.56 -26.23
C SER A 8 48.27 -22.02 -25.12
N LEU A 9 46.95 -22.07 -25.23
CA LEU A 9 45.96 -21.86 -26.28
C LEU A 9 44.60 -22.03 -25.57
N GLY A 10 43.56 -21.36 -26.05
CA GLY A 10 42.16 -21.65 -25.67
C GLY A 10 41.33 -20.38 -25.54
N ASN A 11 41.21 -19.53 -26.56
CA ASN A 11 40.53 -19.71 -27.85
C ASN A 11 38.98 -19.79 -27.74
N LEU A 12 38.35 -18.82 -28.39
CA LEU A 12 36.98 -18.80 -28.96
C LEU A 12 35.81 -18.67 -27.96
N ALA A 13 34.81 -17.80 -28.14
CA ALA A 13 34.41 -17.02 -29.31
C ALA A 13 33.64 -15.77 -28.89
N LEU A 14 33.83 -14.70 -29.66
CA LEU A 14 32.84 -13.63 -29.83
C LEU A 14 31.54 -14.26 -30.34
N ILE A 15 30.45 -14.07 -29.60
CA ILE A 15 29.10 -14.14 -30.15
C ILE A 15 28.42 -12.83 -29.76
N GLU A 16 28.33 -11.93 -30.75
CA GLU A 16 27.24 -10.97 -30.81
C GLU A 16 25.93 -11.76 -30.78
N ASN A 17 25.05 -11.44 -29.84
CA ASN A 17 23.65 -11.83 -29.94
C ASN A 17 22.80 -10.59 -29.69
N ASP A 18 22.63 -9.86 -30.78
CA ASP A 18 21.53 -8.95 -31.00
C ASP A 18 20.23 -9.77 -30.98
N ARG A 19 19.44 -9.65 -29.91
CA ARG A 19 18.03 -10.08 -29.89
C ARG A 19 17.26 -9.48 -28.72
N ALA A 20 16.50 -8.46 -29.09
CA ALA A 20 15.12 -8.20 -28.68
C ALA A 20 14.83 -8.14 -27.17
N THR A 21 14.65 -6.90 -26.73
CA THR A 21 13.69 -6.49 -25.69
C THR A 21 12.47 -7.40 -25.64
N LYS A 22 12.44 -8.34 -24.69
CA LYS A 22 11.18 -8.90 -24.20
C LYS A 22 10.62 -7.93 -23.17
N ASN A 23 9.85 -6.99 -23.69
CA ASN A 23 8.75 -6.42 -22.93
C ASN A 23 7.82 -7.58 -22.60
N ASP A 24 7.93 -8.10 -21.39
CA ASP A 24 6.82 -8.84 -20.81
C ASP A 24 5.75 -7.79 -20.50
N HIS A 25 4.90 -7.57 -21.51
CA HIS A 25 3.65 -6.88 -21.39
C HIS A 25 2.87 -7.54 -20.26
N TYR A 26 2.80 -6.87 -19.10
CA TYR A 26 1.66 -7.05 -18.23
C TYR A 26 0.42 -6.74 -19.07
N ASP A 27 -0.43 -7.74 -19.22
CA ASP A 27 -1.76 -7.63 -19.81
C ASP A 27 -2.59 -6.71 -18.92
N ALA A 28 -2.44 -5.40 -19.17
CA ALA A 28 -3.43 -4.40 -18.79
C ALA A 28 -4.68 -4.77 -19.59
N GLY A 29 -5.54 -5.56 -18.95
CA GLY A 29 -6.78 -6.04 -19.54
C GLY A 29 -7.50 -4.93 -20.29
N GLN A 30 -7.60 -5.14 -21.60
CA GLN A 30 -8.39 -4.44 -22.60
C GLN A 30 -8.10 -2.94 -22.79
N GLY A 31 -7.51 -2.64 -23.94
CA GLY A 31 -7.44 -1.30 -24.49
C GLY A 31 -8.82 -0.64 -24.50
N SER A 32 -8.88 0.52 -23.86
CA SER A 32 -9.98 1.47 -23.98
C SER A 32 -10.05 1.95 -25.42
N SER A 33 -10.87 1.29 -26.23
CA SER A 33 -11.40 1.91 -27.45
C SER A 33 -12.21 3.13 -27.03
N PRO A 34 -12.05 4.29 -27.68
CA PRO A 34 -12.86 5.46 -27.34
C PRO A 34 -14.34 5.12 -27.55
N ASN A 35 -15.17 5.45 -26.55
CA ASN A 35 -16.61 5.47 -26.76
C ASN A 35 -16.92 6.38 -27.95
N ARG A 36 -17.94 6.00 -28.74
CA ARG A 36 -18.34 6.71 -29.97
C ARG A 36 -18.74 8.18 -29.77
N ASP A 37 -18.66 8.72 -28.55
CA ASP A 37 -18.96 10.12 -28.21
C ASP A 37 -17.74 10.93 -27.69
N GLY A 38 -16.54 10.36 -27.61
CA GLY A 38 -15.35 11.08 -27.13
C GLY A 38 -15.27 11.26 -25.60
N THR A 39 -16.11 10.59 -24.81
CA THR A 39 -15.95 10.55 -23.36
C THR A 39 -14.83 9.59 -22.94
N VAL A 40 -13.85 10.10 -22.20
CA VAL A 40 -12.85 9.27 -21.51
C VAL A 40 -13.60 8.51 -20.41
N SER A 41 -13.64 7.18 -20.51
CA SER A 41 -14.13 6.33 -19.41
C SER A 41 -13.15 6.47 -18.25
N VAL A 42 -13.47 7.33 -17.28
CA VAL A 42 -12.72 7.48 -16.03
C VAL A 42 -12.86 6.16 -15.27
N THR A 43 -11.88 5.28 -15.41
CA THR A 43 -11.94 3.95 -14.80
C THR A 43 -11.11 3.98 -13.53
N ALA A 44 -11.78 4.20 -12.40
CA ALA A 44 -11.15 4.11 -11.08
C ALA A 44 -10.62 2.68 -10.82
N GLY A 45 -9.51 2.57 -10.11
CA GLY A 45 -9.02 1.29 -9.64
C GLY A 45 -9.92 0.71 -8.57
N THR A 46 -10.46 -0.49 -8.79
CA THR A 46 -11.36 -1.16 -7.83
C THR A 46 -10.96 -2.61 -7.63
N TRP A 47 -10.93 -3.07 -6.38
CA TRP A 47 -10.76 -4.49 -6.04
C TRP A 47 -11.37 -4.84 -4.67
N THR A 48 -11.57 -6.12 -4.43
CA THR A 48 -12.09 -6.68 -3.17
C THR A 48 -10.96 -7.18 -2.30
N LEU A 49 -11.15 -7.13 -0.99
CA LEU A 49 -10.19 -7.59 0.01
C LEU A 49 -10.65 -8.91 0.65
N ALA A 50 -9.69 -9.74 1.06
CA ALA A 50 -9.98 -10.92 1.86
C ALA A 50 -10.36 -10.53 3.30
N ARG A 51 -11.11 -11.41 3.97
CA ARG A 51 -11.42 -11.26 5.40
C ARG A 51 -10.14 -11.37 6.23
N THR A 52 -10.03 -10.55 7.28
CA THR A 52 -8.92 -10.60 8.25
C THR A 52 -9.42 -10.54 9.70
N THR A 53 -8.55 -10.89 10.64
CA THR A 53 -8.81 -10.96 12.08
C THR A 53 -8.19 -9.79 12.85
N SER A 54 -8.76 -9.50 14.03
CA SER A 54 -8.30 -8.48 14.97
C SER A 54 -7.07 -8.96 15.75
N GLU A 55 -6.01 -9.34 15.07
CA GLU A 55 -4.74 -9.65 15.73
C GLU A 55 -3.86 -8.41 15.75
N ALA A 56 -3.20 -8.20 16.90
CA ALA A 56 -2.20 -7.16 17.04
C ALA A 56 -1.17 -7.31 15.92
N VAL A 57 -0.94 -6.21 15.21
CA VAL A 57 0.13 -6.20 14.22
C VAL A 57 1.44 -6.01 14.97
N GLU A 58 2.34 -6.99 14.85
CA GLU A 58 3.56 -7.06 15.64
C GLU A 58 4.73 -6.28 15.03
N SER A 59 4.69 -5.99 13.72
CA SER A 59 5.76 -5.27 13.03
C SER A 59 5.23 -4.33 11.94
N PHE A 60 5.94 -3.21 11.74
CA PHE A 60 5.53 -2.16 10.83
C PHE A 60 6.70 -1.66 9.99
N PHE A 61 6.41 -1.05 8.85
CA PHE A 61 7.37 -0.24 8.10
C PHE A 61 6.72 1.09 7.69
N GLY A 62 7.54 2.14 7.61
CA GLY A 62 7.13 3.41 7.04
C GLY A 62 7.09 3.32 5.53
N LEU A 63 6.04 3.82 4.89
CA LEU A 63 5.96 4.00 3.43
C LEU A 63 6.74 5.23 2.94
N HIS A 64 7.46 5.92 3.83
CA HIS A 64 8.38 7.03 3.53
C HIS A 64 9.70 6.77 4.27
N GLU A 65 10.83 7.14 3.65
CA GLU A 65 12.19 6.96 4.21
C GLU A 65 12.48 7.77 5.48
N GLU A 66 11.54 8.55 6.00
CA GLU A 66 11.73 9.25 7.28
C GLU A 66 10.52 9.05 8.19
N GLY A 67 10.62 8.11 9.11
CA GLY A 67 9.63 7.93 10.15
C GLY A 67 9.65 6.55 10.78
N ASN A 68 10.71 6.26 11.54
CA ASN A 68 10.49 5.44 12.74
C ASN A 68 9.31 6.07 13.49
N GLU A 69 8.36 5.28 14.02
CA GLU A 69 7.40 5.79 15.01
C GLU A 69 8.16 6.68 15.97
N ALA A 70 7.85 7.98 16.01
CA ALA A 70 8.75 9.00 16.53
C ALA A 70 9.46 8.56 17.81
N ILE A 71 10.73 8.11 17.70
CA ILE A 71 11.62 7.83 18.83
C ILE A 71 12.27 9.16 19.22
N PHE A 72 11.43 10.16 19.49
CA PHE A 72 11.81 11.41 20.10
C PHE A 72 10.89 11.59 21.31
N GLU A 73 11.30 12.39 22.28
CA GLU A 73 10.39 12.76 23.37
C GLU A 73 9.14 13.41 22.75
N ASP A 74 8.03 12.67 22.76
CA ASP A 74 6.76 13.14 22.25
C ASP A 74 6.12 14.05 23.31
N TYR A 75 6.31 15.35 23.15
CA TYR A 75 5.77 16.36 24.05
C TYR A 75 4.28 16.68 23.79
N ARG A 76 3.62 15.95 22.89
CA ARG A 76 2.19 16.16 22.65
C ARG A 76 1.38 15.57 23.80
N GLU A 77 0.35 16.31 24.22
CA GLU A 77 -0.61 15.78 25.17
C GLU A 77 -1.50 14.73 24.51
N LEU A 78 -1.75 13.63 25.23
CA LEU A 78 -2.70 12.63 24.78
C LEU A 78 -4.10 13.25 24.72
N VAL A 79 -4.80 12.95 23.64
CA VAL A 79 -6.21 13.34 23.50
C VAL A 79 -7.02 12.66 24.60
N ASP A 80 -7.93 13.40 25.24
CA ASP A 80 -8.87 12.84 26.22
C ASP A 80 -9.77 11.77 25.57
N ARG A 81 -9.96 10.63 26.25
CA ARG A 81 -10.77 9.48 25.80
C ARG A 81 -12.14 9.91 25.29
N LYS A 82 -12.78 10.89 25.92
CA LYS A 82 -14.12 11.38 25.51
C LYS A 82 -14.18 11.90 24.07
N HIS A 83 -13.04 12.27 23.49
CA HIS A 83 -13.00 12.83 22.14
C HIS A 83 -12.88 11.76 21.04
N PHE A 84 -12.42 10.54 21.35
CA PHE A 84 -12.33 9.45 20.36
C PHE A 84 -13.17 8.21 20.72
N ALA A 85 -13.77 8.18 21.92
CA ALA A 85 -14.85 7.26 22.26
C ALA A 85 -16.11 7.50 21.39
N PRO A 86 -17.07 6.55 21.33
CA PRO A 86 -18.31 6.74 20.60
C PRO A 86 -18.99 8.08 20.90
N GLY A 87 -19.33 8.83 19.84
CA GLY A 87 -19.89 10.19 19.94
C GLY A 87 -18.88 11.32 20.14
N GLY A 88 -17.59 11.01 20.31
CA GLY A 88 -16.51 11.97 20.39
C GLY A 88 -16.18 12.61 19.04
N LYS A 89 -15.69 13.87 19.06
CA LYS A 89 -15.37 14.66 17.86
C LYS A 89 -14.36 14.02 16.89
N TYR A 90 -13.53 13.09 17.36
CA TYR A 90 -12.52 12.37 16.60
C TYR A 90 -12.84 10.89 16.44
N HIS A 91 -14.03 10.45 16.86
CA HIS A 91 -14.43 9.05 16.74
C HIS A 91 -14.43 8.56 15.29
N SER A 92 -14.57 9.46 14.31
CA SER A 92 -14.52 9.13 12.89
C SER A 92 -13.10 8.92 12.35
N ILE A 93 -12.05 9.16 13.13
CA ILE A 93 -10.65 8.93 12.74
C ILE A 93 -10.28 7.47 12.98
N VAL A 94 -9.72 6.83 11.95
CA VAL A 94 -9.47 5.40 11.92
C VAL A 94 -7.99 5.13 11.72
N LYS A 95 -7.39 4.32 12.60
CA LYS A 95 -6.03 3.79 12.37
C LYS A 95 -6.11 2.64 11.39
N LEU A 96 -5.26 2.66 10.36
CA LEU A 96 -5.19 1.61 9.34
C LEU A 96 -3.87 0.86 9.42
N PHE A 97 -3.94 -0.44 9.18
CA PHE A 97 -2.79 -1.29 8.89
C PHE A 97 -3.03 -2.05 7.58
N MET A 98 -2.08 -1.96 6.67
CA MET A 98 -2.23 -2.50 5.31
C MET A 98 -1.11 -3.49 4.99
N ARG A 99 -1.47 -4.57 4.29
CA ARG A 99 -0.52 -5.40 3.55
C ARG A 99 -0.76 -5.27 2.07
N TYR A 100 0.31 -5.39 1.31
CA TYR A 100 0.32 -5.27 -0.14
C TYR A 100 0.70 -6.58 -0.82
N GLU A 101 0.25 -6.72 -2.07
CA GLU A 101 0.39 -7.90 -2.91
C GLU A 101 1.85 -8.27 -3.18
N GLY A 102 2.71 -7.26 -3.41
CA GLY A 102 4.12 -7.44 -3.72
C GLY A 102 5.02 -7.67 -2.51
N GLN A 103 4.48 -7.76 -1.29
CA GLN A 103 5.27 -8.14 -0.12
C GLN A 103 5.61 -9.63 -0.18
N GLU A 104 6.81 -9.99 0.29
CA GLU A 104 7.21 -11.41 0.41
C GLU A 104 6.21 -12.18 1.30
N PRO A 105 5.94 -13.47 1.01
CA PRO A 105 4.96 -14.24 1.77
C PRO A 105 5.24 -14.32 3.28
N ASP A 106 6.51 -14.31 3.67
CA ASP A 106 6.96 -14.35 5.06
C ASP A 106 7.08 -12.96 5.71
N ASP A 107 7.02 -11.87 4.93
CA ASP A 107 6.99 -10.51 5.46
C ASP A 107 5.65 -10.26 6.16
N GLN A 108 5.66 -10.23 7.49
CA GLN A 108 4.48 -9.96 8.32
C GLN A 108 4.31 -8.50 8.71
N ARG A 109 5.12 -7.59 8.15
CA ARG A 109 5.02 -6.18 8.48
C ARG A 109 3.82 -5.55 7.78
N HIS A 110 3.14 -4.64 8.46
CA HIS A 110 2.11 -3.80 7.84
C HIS A 110 2.61 -2.37 7.68
N ALA A 111 2.19 -1.75 6.59
CA ALA A 111 2.21 -0.30 6.51
C ALA A 111 1.13 0.30 7.39
N MET A 112 1.36 1.53 7.83
CA MET A 112 0.42 2.27 8.67
C MET A 112 -0.18 3.44 7.91
N GLY A 113 -1.48 3.64 8.10
CA GLY A 113 -2.23 4.76 7.54
C GLY A 113 -3.24 5.32 8.52
N THR A 114 -3.91 6.40 8.12
CA THR A 114 -5.05 6.96 8.82
C THR A 114 -6.17 7.22 7.83
N GLY A 115 -7.40 6.87 8.18
CA GLY A 115 -8.59 7.19 7.41
C GLY A 115 -9.58 8.03 8.20
N TRP A 116 -10.56 8.58 7.50
CA TRP A 116 -11.71 9.26 8.09
C TRP A 116 -13.00 8.60 7.59
N LEU A 117 -13.80 8.03 8.50
CA LEU A 117 -15.16 7.60 8.24
C LEU A 117 -16.04 8.77 7.76
N VAL A 118 -16.41 8.73 6.49
CA VAL A 118 -17.33 9.68 5.84
C VAL A 118 -18.76 9.13 5.76
N ARG A 119 -18.90 7.83 6.02
CA ARG A 119 -20.14 7.07 6.25
C ARG A 119 -19.84 5.99 7.27
N ASP A 120 -20.87 5.42 7.89
CA ASP A 120 -20.72 4.36 8.90
C ASP A 120 -19.80 3.22 8.46
N ASP A 121 -19.79 2.82 7.18
CA ASP A 121 -18.98 1.73 6.65
C ASP A 121 -17.93 2.19 5.62
N THR A 122 -17.76 3.49 5.38
CA THR A 122 -16.89 3.99 4.31
C THR A 122 -15.95 5.04 4.85
N LEU A 123 -14.65 4.82 4.67
CA LEU A 123 -13.61 5.80 4.99
C LEU A 123 -12.93 6.34 3.73
N VAL A 124 -12.49 7.59 3.82
CA VAL A 124 -11.53 8.19 2.90
C VAL A 124 -10.13 8.11 3.51
N THR A 125 -9.14 7.84 2.68
CA THR A 125 -7.72 7.77 3.06
C THR A 125 -6.85 8.19 1.87
N ALA A 126 -5.53 8.18 2.05
CA ALA A 126 -4.59 8.39 0.96
C ALA A 126 -4.58 7.20 -0.02
N GLY A 127 -4.32 7.48 -1.29
CA GLY A 127 -4.15 6.50 -2.36
C GLY A 127 -3.04 5.50 -2.08
N HIS A 128 -1.94 5.91 -1.42
CA HIS A 128 -0.86 5.00 -1.03
C HIS A 128 -1.30 3.94 -0.02
N CYS A 129 -2.39 4.16 0.74
CA CYS A 129 -2.99 3.11 1.57
C CYS A 129 -3.69 2.03 0.74
N ALA A 130 -4.05 2.34 -0.51
CA ALA A 130 -4.65 1.42 -1.46
C ALA A 130 -3.61 0.79 -2.41
N PHE A 131 -2.67 1.57 -2.92
CA PHE A 131 -1.64 1.09 -3.84
C PHE A 131 -0.29 1.72 -3.51
N ASP A 132 0.68 0.88 -3.17
CA ASP A 132 2.01 1.33 -2.80
C ASP A 132 2.95 1.51 -4.00
N TRP A 133 3.71 2.61 -3.97
CA TRP A 133 4.77 2.96 -4.92
C TRP A 133 6.14 3.13 -4.23
N SER A 134 6.30 2.76 -2.95
CA SER A 134 7.43 3.20 -2.11
C SER A 134 8.79 2.57 -2.44
N GLN A 135 8.87 1.57 -3.33
CA GLN A 135 10.17 1.08 -3.78
C GLN A 135 10.79 2.07 -4.77
N ASN A 136 11.98 2.58 -4.45
CA ASN A 136 12.77 3.54 -5.24
C ASN A 136 13.18 3.02 -6.64
N ASP A 137 12.82 1.79 -7.01
CA ASP A 137 12.98 1.20 -8.34
C ASP A 137 11.74 1.42 -9.24
N GLY A 138 10.72 2.11 -8.73
CA GLY A 138 9.47 2.43 -9.43
C GLY A 138 8.41 1.32 -9.39
N LYS A 139 8.61 0.24 -8.62
CA LYS A 139 7.67 -0.90 -8.61
C LYS A 139 6.73 -0.96 -7.40
N GLY A 140 7.09 -0.35 -6.27
CA GLY A 140 6.29 -0.41 -5.03
C GLY A 140 5.94 -1.83 -4.58
N PHE A 141 5.06 -1.98 -3.60
CA PHE A 141 4.43 -3.26 -3.27
C PHE A 141 3.07 -3.45 -3.98
N GLY A 142 2.60 -2.47 -4.76
CA GLY A 142 1.38 -2.60 -5.53
C GLY A 142 0.11 -2.57 -4.69
N ARG A 143 -0.88 -3.39 -5.02
CA ARG A 143 -2.24 -3.32 -4.42
C ARG A 143 -2.26 -3.76 -2.97
N ALA A 144 -3.02 -3.04 -2.14
CA ALA A 144 -3.36 -3.50 -0.80
C ALA A 144 -4.27 -4.73 -0.89
N ILE A 145 -3.89 -5.81 -0.21
CA ILE A 145 -4.63 -7.09 -0.18
C ILE A 145 -5.30 -7.34 1.17
N GLU A 146 -4.88 -6.61 2.20
CA GLU A 146 -5.45 -6.63 3.54
C GLU A 146 -5.49 -5.21 4.10
N VAL A 147 -6.61 -4.85 4.74
CA VAL A 147 -6.74 -3.60 5.49
C VAL A 147 -7.42 -3.88 6.82
N LYS A 148 -6.69 -3.68 7.91
CA LYS A 148 -7.21 -3.70 9.28
C LYS A 148 -7.52 -2.26 9.71
N ALA A 149 -8.71 -2.02 10.23
CA ALA A 149 -9.19 -0.71 10.60
C ALA A 149 -9.60 -0.67 12.09
N TYR A 150 -9.07 0.30 12.83
CA TYR A 150 -9.34 0.45 14.26
C TYR A 150 -9.89 1.85 14.56
N ILE A 151 -11.13 1.88 15.04
CA ILE A 151 -11.84 3.10 15.44
C ILE A 151 -11.71 3.27 16.94
N GLY A 152 -11.33 4.48 17.40
CA GLY A 152 -11.02 4.74 18.81
C GLY A 152 -9.61 4.32 19.24
N TYR A 153 -8.76 3.92 18.28
CA TYR A 153 -7.37 3.53 18.53
C TYR A 153 -6.57 4.64 19.22
N ASN A 154 -5.89 4.30 20.33
CA ASN A 154 -5.02 5.23 21.08
C ASN A 154 -3.64 4.64 21.43
N GLY A 155 -3.21 3.62 20.68
CA GLY A 155 -1.90 2.97 20.82
C GLY A 155 -2.01 1.44 20.78
N LYS A 156 -0.87 0.75 20.67
CA LYS A 156 -0.81 -0.72 20.50
C LYS A 156 -1.63 -1.48 21.56
N ARG A 157 -1.59 -1.02 22.81
CA ARG A 157 -2.34 -1.65 23.93
C ARG A 157 -3.86 -1.53 23.81
N SER A 158 -4.37 -0.61 23.00
CA SER A 158 -5.80 -0.33 22.86
C SER A 158 -6.54 -1.32 21.96
N ILE A 159 -5.84 -2.15 21.19
CA ILE A 159 -6.44 -3.09 20.23
C ILE A 159 -7.44 -4.05 20.91
N ASN A 160 -7.21 -4.37 22.19
CA ASN A 160 -8.08 -5.23 23.00
C ASN A 160 -9.00 -4.45 23.95
N ASP A 161 -9.03 -3.11 23.90
CA ASP A 161 -9.96 -2.30 24.69
C ASP A 161 -11.38 -2.48 24.14
N PRO A 162 -12.39 -2.74 24.98
CA PRO A 162 -13.78 -2.90 24.53
C PRO A 162 -14.36 -1.68 23.80
N ASP A 163 -13.80 -0.48 24.00
CA ASP A 163 -14.23 0.74 23.31
C ASP A 163 -13.55 0.93 21.94
N VAL A 164 -12.63 0.04 21.56
CA VAL A 164 -11.98 0.05 20.24
C VAL A 164 -12.70 -0.90 19.31
N GLN A 165 -13.18 -0.38 18.18
CA GLN A 165 -13.87 -1.19 17.18
C GLN A 165 -12.89 -1.62 16.09
N PHE A 166 -12.61 -2.92 16.03
CA PHE A 166 -11.94 -3.52 14.89
C PHE A 166 -12.90 -3.75 13.74
N ARG A 167 -12.52 -3.35 12.53
CA ARG A 167 -13.19 -3.65 11.27
C ARG A 167 -12.14 -4.02 10.23
N HIS A 168 -12.57 -4.61 9.12
CA HIS A 168 -11.68 -4.88 8.01
C HIS A 168 -12.22 -4.29 6.71
N GLY A 169 -11.31 -3.94 5.82
CA GLY A 169 -11.67 -3.54 4.46
C GLY A 169 -12.31 -4.71 3.71
N VAL A 170 -13.30 -4.40 2.87
CA VAL A 170 -13.94 -5.36 1.95
C VAL A 170 -13.79 -4.95 0.49
N GLN A 171 -13.68 -3.65 0.23
CA GLN A 171 -13.53 -3.11 -1.11
C GLN A 171 -12.74 -1.81 -1.06
N ILE A 172 -11.84 -1.66 -2.02
CA ILE A 172 -11.05 -0.43 -2.21
C ILE A 172 -11.42 0.18 -3.55
N VAL A 173 -11.53 1.51 -3.57
CA VAL A 173 -11.57 2.33 -4.78
C VAL A 173 -10.47 3.39 -4.68
N THR A 174 -9.62 3.51 -5.69
CA THR A 174 -8.63 4.58 -5.81
C THR A 174 -8.68 5.22 -7.19
N THR A 175 -8.10 6.40 -7.34
CA THR A 175 -8.14 7.13 -8.60
C THR A 175 -7.25 6.45 -9.65
N GLU A 176 -7.64 6.57 -10.93
CA GLU A 176 -6.79 6.14 -12.05
C GLU A 176 -5.44 6.88 -12.04
N GLY A 177 -5.46 8.19 -11.77
CA GLY A 177 -4.24 9.02 -11.74
C GLY A 177 -3.22 8.54 -10.72
N TRP A 178 -3.65 7.99 -9.57
CA TRP A 178 -2.73 7.39 -8.60
C TRP A 178 -2.11 6.08 -9.11
N LEU A 179 -2.88 5.27 -9.83
CA LEU A 179 -2.41 4.00 -10.40
C LEU A 179 -1.47 4.16 -11.59
N GLN A 180 -1.33 5.37 -12.13
CA GLN A 180 -0.37 5.65 -13.19
C GLN A 180 1.05 5.87 -12.66
N SER A 181 1.20 6.50 -11.50
CA SER A 181 2.51 6.74 -10.88
C SER A 181 2.41 7.30 -9.46
N GLY A 182 3.34 6.90 -8.58
CA GLY A 182 3.50 7.46 -7.23
C GLY A 182 3.91 8.93 -7.18
N VAL A 183 4.31 9.53 -8.31
CA VAL A 183 4.57 10.98 -8.42
C VAL A 183 3.29 11.80 -8.57
N ASN A 184 2.17 11.18 -8.94
CA ASN A 184 0.87 11.83 -9.15
C ASN A 184 0.16 12.12 -7.82
N ARG A 185 0.83 12.85 -6.92
CA ARG A 185 0.38 13.11 -5.54
C ARG A 185 -0.96 13.85 -5.45
N HIS A 186 -1.34 14.59 -6.50
CA HIS A 186 -2.67 15.22 -6.60
C HIS A 186 -3.83 14.21 -6.68
N HIS A 187 -3.52 12.96 -6.98
CA HIS A 187 -4.46 11.86 -7.11
C HIS A 187 -4.37 10.86 -5.95
N ASP A 188 -3.54 11.12 -4.93
CA ASP A 188 -3.28 10.26 -3.76
C ASP A 188 -4.49 10.22 -2.81
N VAL A 189 -5.60 9.66 -3.27
CA VAL A 189 -6.86 9.50 -2.53
C VAL A 189 -7.50 8.14 -2.84
N ALA A 190 -8.02 7.50 -1.80
CA ALA A 190 -8.76 6.26 -1.90
C ALA A 190 -9.95 6.24 -0.94
N PHE A 191 -10.94 5.43 -1.29
CA PHE A 191 -12.07 5.07 -0.45
C PHE A 191 -12.00 3.59 -0.12
N ILE A 192 -12.24 3.26 1.14
CA ILE A 192 -12.29 1.87 1.61
C ILE A 192 -13.63 1.65 2.28
N ARG A 193 -14.36 0.67 1.76
CA ARG A 193 -15.55 0.14 2.44
C ARG A 193 -15.12 -0.90 3.44
N LEU A 194 -15.65 -0.81 4.65
CA LEU A 194 -15.46 -1.73 5.76
C LEU A 194 -16.55 -2.81 5.78
N ASP A 195 -16.34 -3.87 6.54
CA ASP A 195 -17.24 -5.01 6.62
C ASP A 195 -18.60 -4.69 7.27
N ARG A 196 -18.68 -3.63 8.07
CA ARG A 196 -19.90 -3.21 8.76
C ARG A 196 -19.94 -1.71 9.11
N PRO A 197 -21.16 -1.14 9.29
CA PRO A 197 -21.40 0.17 9.89
C PRO A 197 -20.81 0.34 11.27
#